data_AF-A0A1Q3HQ54-F1
#
_entry.id   AF-A0A1Q3HQ54-F1
#
_cell.length_a   1.000
_cell.length_b   1.000
_cell.length_c   1.000
_cell.angle_alpha   90.00
_cell.angle_beta   90.00
_cell.angle_gamma   90.00
#
_symmetry.space_group_name_H-M   'P 1'
#
loop_
_entity.id
_entity.type
_entity.pdbx_description
1 polymer ?
#
loop_
_entity_poly.entity_id
_entity_poly.type
_entity_poly.pdbx_seq_one_letter_code
_entity_poly.pdbx_strand_id
1 'polypeptide(L)'
;MATITFLIDSKSLPKGGSSISTPKDVGHPPFLLNGTQQGAGYVVPIKGGEKVTIYTVEANGVPNVVMAPCGIIAHAFKGEALTPAIMKDPMMQPIDTPNFDMQLGSTPDYIQYLAGVTPQWGNSPSNWPYWGNNPYISHDAQAKMVQTYTPFATFNGSNIVSGKFEYGVTFALTRDGVSSEYFYFDPFININS
;
A
#
# COMPACT_ATOMS: atom_id res chain seq x y z
N MET A 1 6.24 -8.22 13.87
CA MET A 1 5.73 -7.13 13.02
C MET A 1 4.77 -7.75 12.04
N ALA A 2 3.55 -7.21 11.95
CA ALA A 2 2.56 -7.66 10.98
C ALA A 2 2.60 -6.75 9.75
N THR A 3 2.85 -7.33 8.57
CA THR A 3 2.75 -6.65 7.29
C THR A 3 1.48 -7.08 6.60
N ILE A 4 0.57 -6.14 6.37
CA ILE A 4 -0.69 -6.33 5.66
C ILE A 4 -0.54 -5.66 4.30
N THR A 5 -0.72 -6.42 3.23
CA THR A 5 -0.71 -5.90 1.85
C THR A 5 -2.07 -6.14 1.23
N PHE A 6 -2.87 -5.08 1.07
CA PHE A 6 -4.17 -5.16 0.42
C PHE A 6 -4.01 -5.24 -1.09
N LEU A 7 -4.65 -6.24 -1.69
CA LEU A 7 -4.62 -6.52 -3.14
C LEU A 7 -5.84 -5.87 -3.78
N ILE A 8 -5.64 -4.70 -4.38
CA ILE A 8 -6.74 -3.91 -4.94
C ILE A 8 -6.80 -4.13 -6.44
N ASP A 9 -7.94 -4.59 -6.94
CA ASP A 9 -8.22 -4.64 -8.38
C ASP A 9 -8.74 -3.28 -8.85
N SER A 10 -7.86 -2.43 -9.36
CA SER A 10 -8.25 -1.10 -9.81
C SER A 10 -9.24 -1.08 -10.99
N LYS A 11 -9.44 -2.18 -11.71
CA LYS A 11 -10.43 -2.27 -12.79
C LYS A 11 -11.86 -2.42 -12.26
N SER A 12 -12.00 -3.04 -11.09
CA SER A 12 -13.28 -3.19 -10.39
C SER A 12 -13.72 -1.92 -9.68
N LEU A 13 -12.78 -0.99 -9.42
CA LEU A 13 -13.09 0.27 -8.75
C LEU A 13 -14.01 1.15 -9.62
N PRO A 14 -14.97 1.86 -9.00
CA PRO A 14 -15.84 2.79 -9.71
C PRO A 14 -15.05 3.80 -10.55
N LYS A 15 -15.28 3.84 -11.86
CA LYS A 15 -14.65 4.83 -12.75
C LYS A 15 -15.26 6.21 -12.50
N GLY A 16 -14.43 7.18 -12.16
CA GLY A 16 -14.85 8.56 -11.87
C GLY A 16 -15.16 8.78 -10.38
N GLY A 17 -14.38 9.67 -9.77
CA GLY A 17 -14.56 10.15 -8.42
C GLY A 17 -14.44 11.67 -8.40
N SER A 18 -15.52 12.36 -8.08
CA SER A 18 -15.53 13.77 -7.76
C SER A 18 -14.85 13.98 -6.41
N SER A 19 -13.64 14.54 -6.41
CA SER A 19 -12.95 15.15 -5.27
C SER A 19 -12.61 14.22 -4.08
N ILE A 20 -11.49 14.54 -3.42
CA ILE A 20 -10.92 13.97 -2.18
C ILE A 20 -11.91 14.00 -0.98
N SER A 21 -13.15 14.49 -1.16
CA SER A 21 -14.11 14.79 -0.10
C SER A 21 -15.23 13.77 0.11
N THR A 22 -15.41 12.80 -0.80
CA THR A 22 -16.42 11.74 -0.69
C THR A 22 -15.82 10.42 -1.15
N PRO A 23 -15.01 9.76 -0.30
CA PRO A 23 -14.42 8.49 -0.68
C PRO A 23 -15.57 7.48 -0.87
N LYS A 24 -15.38 6.44 -1.70
CA LYS A 24 -16.40 5.42 -2.00
C LYS A 24 -16.06 4.12 -1.30
N ASP A 25 -17.07 3.48 -0.70
CA ASP A 25 -16.94 2.12 -0.18
C ASP A 25 -16.76 1.13 -1.34
N VAL A 26 -15.70 0.33 -1.29
CA VAL A 26 -15.39 -0.68 -2.30
C VAL A 26 -15.35 -2.10 -1.75
N GLY A 27 -15.76 -2.30 -0.50
CA GLY A 27 -15.69 -3.58 0.19
C GLY A 27 -14.25 -4.03 0.49
N HIS A 28 -14.11 -5.01 1.39
CA HIS A 28 -12.80 -5.44 1.86
C HIS A 28 -12.07 -6.32 0.81
N PRO A 29 -10.92 -5.88 0.26
CA PRO A 29 -10.18 -6.67 -0.72
C PRO A 29 -9.49 -7.89 -0.07
N PRO A 30 -9.14 -8.93 -0.84
CA PRO A 30 -8.16 -9.91 -0.38
C PRO A 30 -6.86 -9.24 0.04
N PHE A 31 -6.13 -9.85 0.97
CA PHE A 31 -4.86 -9.30 1.43
C PHE A 31 -3.83 -10.39 1.69
N LEU A 32 -2.57 -9.98 1.74
CA LEU A 32 -1.47 -10.80 2.20
C LEU A 32 -1.11 -10.39 3.63
N LEU A 33 -1.08 -11.35 4.56
CA LEU A 33 -0.47 -11.19 5.87
C LEU A 33 0.92 -11.82 5.84
N ASN A 34 1.97 -11.00 5.99
CA ASN A 34 3.37 -11.44 5.93
C ASN A 34 3.65 -12.28 4.67
N GLY A 35 3.09 -11.88 3.53
CA GLY A 35 3.23 -12.57 2.24
C GLY A 35 2.29 -13.76 2.02
N THR A 36 1.49 -14.16 3.02
CA THR A 36 0.52 -15.27 2.90
C THR A 36 -0.88 -14.75 2.66
N GLN A 37 -1.56 -15.27 1.64
CA GLN A 37 -2.91 -14.82 1.29
C GLN A 37 -3.94 -15.15 2.38
N GLN A 38 -4.78 -14.17 2.70
CA GLN A 38 -5.88 -14.25 3.66
C GLN A 38 -7.19 -13.76 3.02
N GLY A 39 -8.30 -14.24 3.56
CA GLY A 39 -9.64 -13.79 3.16
C GLY A 39 -10.06 -12.51 3.89
N ALA A 40 -11.06 -11.81 3.36
CA ALA A 40 -11.55 -10.55 3.91
C ALA A 40 -12.00 -10.60 5.38
N GLY A 41 -12.53 -11.74 5.84
CA GLY A 41 -12.95 -11.91 7.24
C GLY A 41 -11.85 -12.34 8.22
N TYR A 42 -10.60 -12.48 7.76
CA TYR A 42 -9.50 -12.91 8.63
C TYR A 42 -9.15 -11.82 9.64
N VAL A 43 -9.25 -12.16 10.93
CA VAL A 43 -8.84 -11.27 12.01
C VAL A 43 -7.34 -11.43 12.25
N VAL A 44 -6.57 -10.38 11.96
CA VAL A 44 -5.11 -10.41 12.05
C VAL A 44 -4.67 -10.39 13.52
N PRO A 45 -4.04 -11.45 14.05
CA PRO A 45 -3.53 -11.43 15.41
C PRO A 45 -2.27 -10.56 15.48
N ILE A 46 -2.22 -9.66 16.46
CA ILE A 46 -1.02 -8.87 16.75
C ILE A 46 -0.72 -8.88 18.25
N LYS A 47 0.56 -8.87 18.59
CA LYS A 47 1.03 -8.73 19.98
C LYS A 47 0.93 -7.27 20.42
N GLY A 48 0.86 -7.04 21.72
CA GLY A 48 0.95 -5.68 22.28
C GLY A 48 2.25 -5.02 21.87
N GLY A 49 2.15 -3.74 21.47
CA GLY A 49 3.30 -2.95 21.01
C GLY A 49 3.83 -3.38 19.66
N GLU A 50 3.23 -4.39 19.01
CA GLU A 50 3.63 -4.81 17.68
C GLU A 50 3.28 -3.73 16.65
N LYS A 51 4.28 -3.36 15.87
CA LYS A 51 4.10 -2.53 14.68
C LYS A 51 3.35 -3.29 13.59
N VAL A 52 2.29 -2.66 13.11
CA VAL A 52 1.55 -3.04 11.91
C VAL A 52 1.99 -2.12 10.77
N THR A 53 2.25 -2.70 9.60
CA THR A 53 2.57 -1.97 8.37
C THR A 53 1.55 -2.34 7.30
N ILE A 54 0.93 -1.35 6.69
CA ILE A 54 -0.11 -1.51 5.68
C ILE A 54 0.40 -0.98 4.34
N TYR A 55 0.36 -1.85 3.33
CA TYR A 55 0.58 -1.53 1.93
C TYR A 55 -0.70 -1.70 1.13
N THR A 56 -0.80 -0.96 0.03
CA THR A 56 -1.81 -1.13 -1.01
C THR A 56 -1.11 -1.41 -2.34
N VAL A 57 -1.48 -2.48 -3.03
CA VAL A 57 -0.87 -2.85 -4.32
C VAL A 57 -1.92 -3.22 -5.35
N GLU A 58 -1.58 -3.01 -6.62
CA GLU A 58 -2.43 -3.39 -7.74
C GLU A 58 -2.43 -4.90 -7.93
N ALA A 59 -3.60 -5.52 -7.75
CA ALA A 59 -3.78 -6.96 -7.83
C ALA A 59 -3.42 -7.53 -9.22
N ASN A 60 -3.60 -6.74 -10.28
CA ASN A 60 -3.32 -7.17 -11.65
C ASN A 60 -1.95 -6.71 -12.19
N GLY A 61 -1.09 -6.12 -11.35
CA GLY A 61 0.25 -5.65 -11.77
C GLY A 61 0.22 -4.59 -12.88
N VAL A 62 -0.79 -3.73 -12.92
CA VAL A 62 -0.90 -2.68 -13.93
C VAL A 62 0.15 -1.58 -13.65
N PRO A 63 1.11 -1.33 -14.56
CA PRO A 63 2.29 -0.50 -14.26
C PRO A 63 2.02 1.00 -14.14
N ASN A 64 0.91 1.51 -14.69
CA ASN A 64 0.52 2.92 -14.65
C ASN A 64 -0.48 3.25 -13.51
N VAL A 65 -0.67 2.31 -12.58
CA VAL A 65 -1.56 2.48 -11.42
C VAL A 65 -0.72 2.55 -10.16
N VAL A 66 -0.81 3.67 -9.45
CA VAL A 66 -0.17 3.86 -8.15
C VAL A 66 -1.25 3.97 -7.09
N MET A 67 -1.08 3.26 -5.98
CA MET A 67 -1.97 3.32 -4.83
C MET A 67 -1.21 3.65 -3.56
N ALA A 68 -1.80 4.49 -2.72
CA ALA A 68 -1.22 4.92 -1.47
C ALA A 68 -2.28 4.90 -0.36
N PRO A 69 -2.01 4.27 0.80
CA PRO A 69 -2.85 4.48 1.97
C PRO A 69 -2.74 5.95 2.41
N CYS A 70 -3.88 6.59 2.67
CA CYS A 70 -3.96 8.01 3.05
C CYS A 70 -4.74 8.25 4.35
N GLY A 71 -5.43 7.24 4.88
CA GLY A 71 -6.19 7.35 6.12
C GLY A 71 -6.43 6.01 6.80
N ILE A 72 -6.53 6.05 8.13
CA ILE A 72 -7.03 4.95 8.96
C ILE A 72 -8.20 5.51 9.77
N ILE A 73 -9.37 4.88 9.64
CA ILE A 73 -10.60 5.30 10.30
C ILE A 73 -10.84 4.33 11.46
N ALA A 74 -10.59 4.76 12.68
CA ALA A 74 -10.92 3.96 13.87
C ALA A 74 -12.44 3.86 14.02
N HIS A 75 -12.98 2.62 14.04
CA HIS A 75 -14.43 2.39 14.07
C HIS A 75 -14.90 1.86 15.42
N ALA A 76 -14.47 0.65 15.79
CA ALA A 76 -14.94 -0.01 17.02
C ALA A 76 -13.81 -0.78 17.71
N PHE A 77 -13.95 -0.98 19.03
CA PHE A 77 -13.06 -1.81 19.84
C PHE A 77 -13.89 -2.64 20.81
N LYS A 78 -13.66 -3.96 20.83
CA LYS A 78 -14.46 -4.94 21.60
C LYS A 78 -15.97 -4.87 21.30
N GLY A 79 -16.32 -4.51 20.06
CA GLY A 79 -17.72 -4.35 19.64
C GLY A 79 -18.36 -3.01 20.01
N GLU A 80 -17.64 -2.13 20.71
CA GLU A 80 -18.11 -0.80 21.09
C GLU A 80 -17.53 0.27 20.17
N ALA A 81 -18.34 1.25 19.77
CA ALA A 81 -17.90 2.35 18.91
C ALA A 81 -16.81 3.19 19.61
N LEU A 82 -15.73 3.49 18.89
CA LEU A 82 -14.66 4.33 19.41
C LEU A 82 -15.07 5.80 19.39
N THR A 83 -14.73 6.50 20.46
CA THR A 83 -14.96 7.94 20.59
C THR A 83 -13.64 8.70 20.55
N PRO A 84 -13.66 10.01 20.24
CA PRO A 84 -12.46 10.84 20.35
C PRO A 84 -11.84 10.84 21.76
N ALA A 85 -12.63 10.65 22.81
CA ALA A 85 -12.11 10.55 24.18
C ALA A 85 -11.29 9.28 24.38
N ILE A 86 -11.77 8.14 23.88
CA ILE A 86 -11.05 6.85 23.93
C ILE A 86 -9.75 6.93 23.11
N MET A 87 -9.82 7.47 21.89
CA MET A 87 -8.67 7.58 21.00
C MET A 87 -7.63 8.61 21.43
N LYS A 88 -7.97 9.51 22.37
CA LYS A 88 -7.03 10.50 22.94
C LYS A 88 -6.49 10.08 24.31
N ASP A 89 -7.00 9.01 24.89
CA ASP A 89 -6.51 8.47 26.16
C ASP A 89 -5.50 7.34 25.90
N PRO A 90 -4.20 7.55 26.20
CA PRO A 90 -3.16 6.52 26.01
C PRO A 90 -3.43 5.21 26.76
N MET A 91 -4.24 5.25 27.83
CA MET A 91 -4.59 4.07 28.63
C MET A 91 -5.74 3.27 28.02
N MET A 92 -6.48 3.84 27.07
CA MET A 92 -7.65 3.21 26.45
C MET A 92 -7.52 3.03 24.93
N GLN A 93 -6.66 3.79 24.26
CA GLN A 93 -6.51 3.73 22.81
C GLN A 93 -6.01 2.33 22.36
N PRO A 94 -6.67 1.70 21.37
CA PRO A 94 -6.28 0.38 20.88
C PRO A 94 -5.04 0.43 20.00
N ILE A 95 -4.83 1.53 19.27
CA ILE A 95 -3.65 1.78 18.45
C ILE A 95 -3.12 3.19 18.76
N ASP A 96 -1.85 3.44 18.46
CA ASP A 96 -1.30 4.79 18.46
C ASP A 96 -1.69 5.57 17.19
N THR A 97 -1.20 6.82 17.10
CA THR A 97 -1.42 7.67 15.93
C THR A 97 -0.79 7.04 14.69
N PRO A 98 -1.57 6.75 13.64
CA PRO A 98 -1.02 6.24 12.40
C PRO A 98 -0.02 7.21 11.77
N ASN A 99 1.08 6.66 11.26
CA ASN A 99 2.09 7.37 10.49
C ASN A 99 2.06 6.92 9.02
N PHE A 100 2.23 7.86 8.11
CA PHE A 100 2.24 7.62 6.66
C PHE A 100 3.60 7.99 6.11
N ASP A 101 4.23 7.09 5.38
CA ASP A 101 5.59 7.28 4.90
C ASP A 101 5.81 6.48 3.61
N MET A 102 7.01 6.56 3.05
CA MET A 102 7.42 5.89 1.82
C MET A 102 8.70 5.10 2.06
N GLN A 103 8.73 3.86 1.57
CA GLN A 103 9.97 3.06 1.51
C GLN A 103 10.50 3.00 0.08
N LEU A 104 11.77 2.69 -0.07
CA LEU A 104 12.33 2.40 -1.40
C LEU A 104 11.62 1.18 -1.99
N GLY A 105 10.96 1.39 -3.12
CA GLY A 105 10.33 0.35 -3.93
C GLY A 105 11.36 -0.35 -4.82
N SER A 106 10.89 -1.33 -5.60
CA SER A 106 11.69 -2.03 -6.59
C SER A 106 12.20 -1.05 -7.65
N THR A 107 13.52 -0.89 -7.76
CA THR A 107 14.18 -0.02 -8.74
C THR A 107 13.84 -0.41 -10.19
N PRO A 108 13.03 0.37 -10.95
CA PRO A 108 12.98 0.22 -12.39
C PRO A 108 14.27 0.75 -13.00
N ASP A 109 14.82 -0.01 -13.95
CA ASP A 109 15.89 0.44 -14.81
C ASP A 109 15.30 1.27 -15.97
N TYR A 110 15.97 2.35 -16.36
CA TYR A 110 15.72 3.06 -17.61
C TYR A 110 17.01 3.20 -18.42
N ILE A 111 16.85 3.49 -19.71
CA ILE A 111 17.97 3.71 -20.63
C ILE A 111 18.23 5.20 -20.80
N GLN A 112 19.43 5.64 -20.44
CA GLN A 112 19.89 7.00 -20.70
C GLN A 112 20.74 7.04 -21.98
N TYR A 113 20.49 8.02 -22.85
CA TYR A 113 21.31 8.32 -24.02
C TYR A 113 22.45 9.27 -23.65
N LEU A 114 23.68 8.95 -24.07
CA LEU A 114 24.79 9.91 -24.04
C LEU A 114 24.65 10.87 -25.23
N ALA A 115 24.90 12.17 -25.00
CA ALA A 115 24.70 13.20 -26.01
C ALA A 115 25.64 13.01 -27.22
N GLY A 116 25.12 13.17 -28.44
CA GLY A 116 25.92 13.32 -29.66
C GLY A 116 26.03 12.12 -30.61
N VAL A 117 25.25 11.05 -30.44
CA VAL A 117 25.32 9.84 -31.29
C VAL A 117 23.93 9.29 -31.65
N THR A 118 23.77 8.76 -32.86
CA THR A 118 22.54 8.12 -33.35
C THR A 118 22.42 6.68 -32.83
N PRO A 119 21.30 6.29 -32.21
CA PRO A 119 21.13 4.95 -31.61
C PRO A 119 21.08 3.81 -32.66
N GLN A 120 21.65 2.64 -32.32
CA GLN A 120 21.60 1.41 -33.13
C GLN A 120 21.03 0.22 -32.33
N TRP A 121 20.09 -0.52 -32.91
CA TRP A 121 19.34 -1.61 -32.27
C TRP A 121 20.08 -2.97 -32.29
N GLY A 122 20.17 -3.67 -31.16
CA GLY A 122 20.82 -4.99 -30.91
C GLY A 122 20.07 -5.81 -29.83
N ASN A 123 20.68 -6.77 -29.12
CA ASN A 123 20.04 -7.51 -27.99
C ASN A 123 20.56 -7.05 -26.61
N SER A 124 19.68 -6.79 -25.64
CA SER A 124 20.06 -6.27 -24.31
C SER A 124 21.04 -7.19 -23.54
N PRO A 125 21.95 -6.64 -22.71
CA PRO A 125 22.83 -7.43 -21.86
C PRO A 125 22.04 -8.37 -20.94
N SER A 126 22.57 -9.58 -20.72
CA SER A 126 21.91 -10.62 -19.91
C SER A 126 21.77 -10.27 -18.42
N ASN A 127 22.50 -9.26 -17.94
CA ASN A 127 22.45 -8.78 -16.57
C ASN A 127 21.41 -7.68 -16.33
N TRP A 128 20.53 -7.35 -17.30
CA TRP A 128 19.46 -6.37 -17.15
C TRP A 128 18.11 -7.05 -16.84
N PRO A 129 17.69 -7.13 -15.56
CA PRO A 129 16.61 -8.01 -15.11
C PRO A 129 15.22 -7.65 -15.69
N TYR A 130 15.00 -6.39 -16.07
CA TYR A 130 13.73 -5.91 -16.61
C TYR A 130 13.73 -5.69 -18.14
N TRP A 131 14.88 -5.92 -18.80
CA TRP A 131 15.08 -5.54 -20.22
C TRP A 131 15.66 -6.65 -21.10
N GLY A 132 15.81 -7.89 -20.61
CA GLY A 132 16.50 -8.98 -21.32
C GLY A 132 15.99 -9.31 -22.74
N ASN A 133 14.74 -8.95 -23.07
CA ASN A 133 14.13 -9.15 -24.40
C ASN A 133 13.97 -7.87 -25.23
N ASN A 134 14.43 -6.71 -24.73
CA ASN A 134 14.32 -5.44 -25.44
C ASN A 134 15.54 -5.23 -26.35
N PRO A 135 15.37 -4.50 -27.47
CA PRO A 135 16.48 -4.25 -28.35
C PRO A 135 17.51 -3.33 -27.66
N TYR A 136 18.76 -3.79 -27.55
CA TYR A 136 19.92 -3.04 -27.07
C TYR A 136 20.18 -1.83 -27.94
N ILE A 137 20.58 -0.73 -27.33
CA ILE A 137 20.87 0.50 -28.05
C ILE A 137 22.35 0.82 -27.86
N SER A 138 23.22 0.26 -28.71
CA SER A 138 24.69 0.44 -28.78
C SER A 138 25.50 0.44 -27.46
N HIS A 139 26.84 0.51 -27.60
CA HIS A 139 27.81 0.51 -26.49
C HIS A 139 27.72 1.77 -25.57
N ASP A 140 26.90 2.75 -25.94
CA ASP A 140 26.82 4.05 -25.27
C ASP A 140 25.54 4.23 -24.42
N ALA A 141 24.65 3.22 -24.38
CA ALA A 141 23.53 3.20 -23.45
C ALA A 141 23.96 2.69 -22.07
N GLN A 142 23.73 3.49 -21.03
CA GLN A 142 23.84 3.03 -19.65
C GLN A 142 22.44 2.75 -19.10
N ALA A 143 22.23 1.53 -18.59
CA ALA A 143 21.13 1.28 -17.67
C ALA A 143 21.36 2.13 -16.42
N LYS A 144 20.37 2.96 -16.11
CA LYS A 144 20.32 3.78 -14.90
C LYS A 144 19.13 3.34 -14.08
N MET A 145 19.30 3.44 -12.77
CA MET A 145 18.31 3.07 -11.78
C MET A 145 17.49 4.30 -11.40
N VAL A 146 16.16 4.23 -11.49
CA VAL A 146 15.27 5.20 -10.84
C VAL A 146 14.82 4.60 -9.52
N GLN A 147 14.98 5.36 -8.43
CA GLN A 147 14.36 4.97 -7.16
C GLN A 147 12.85 5.16 -7.28
N THR A 148 12.10 4.07 -7.12
CA THR A 148 10.66 4.17 -6.85
C THR A 148 10.43 4.23 -5.35
N TYR A 149 9.28 4.76 -4.97
CA TYR A 149 8.84 4.82 -3.58
C TYR A 149 7.52 4.06 -3.44
N THR A 150 7.44 3.19 -2.45
CA THR A 150 6.22 2.47 -2.09
C THR A 150 5.62 3.12 -0.84
N PRO A 151 4.47 3.80 -0.95
CA PRO A 151 3.79 4.40 0.18
C PRO A 151 3.20 3.33 1.11
N PHE A 152 3.18 3.62 2.40
CA PHE A 152 2.63 2.74 3.42
C PHE A 152 2.11 3.52 4.63
N ALA A 153 1.25 2.86 5.41
CA ALA A 153 0.79 3.35 6.71
C ALA A 153 1.29 2.42 7.82
N THR A 154 1.58 2.97 9.00
CA THR A 154 1.97 2.18 10.17
C THR A 154 1.28 2.68 11.43
N PHE A 155 0.99 1.77 12.34
CA PHE A 155 0.60 2.05 13.72
C PHE A 155 1.07 0.88 14.59
N ASN A 156 1.13 1.09 15.90
CA ASN A 156 1.41 0.05 16.89
C ASN A 156 0.13 -0.35 17.63
N GLY A 157 -0.04 -1.64 17.89
CA GLY A 157 -1.07 -2.12 18.80
C GLY A 157 -0.78 -1.73 20.25
N SER A 158 -1.83 -1.52 21.04
CA SER A 158 -1.69 -1.17 22.45
C SER A 158 -1.01 -2.28 23.27
N ASN A 159 -0.11 -1.88 24.17
CA ASN A 159 0.45 -2.76 25.21
C ASN A 159 -0.48 -2.91 26.43
N ILE A 160 -1.54 -2.10 26.52
CA ILE A 160 -2.35 -1.94 27.73
C ILE A 160 -3.71 -2.61 27.56
N VAL A 161 -4.35 -2.40 26.41
CA VAL A 161 -5.67 -2.95 26.12
C VAL A 161 -5.58 -4.09 25.12
N SER A 162 -6.39 -5.13 25.34
CA SER A 162 -6.47 -6.33 24.51
C SER A 162 -7.86 -6.49 23.93
N GLY A 163 -7.99 -6.92 22.69
CA GLY A 163 -9.29 -7.18 22.06
C GLY A 163 -9.32 -6.90 20.56
N LYS A 164 -10.48 -7.15 19.96
CA LYS A 164 -10.74 -6.91 18.54
C LYS A 164 -10.87 -5.41 18.27
N PHE A 165 -10.06 -4.88 17.37
CA PHE A 165 -10.16 -3.53 16.81
C PHE A 165 -10.65 -3.61 15.36
N GLU A 166 -11.66 -2.81 15.06
CA GLU A 166 -12.27 -2.67 13.74
C GLU A 166 -11.93 -1.27 13.22
N TYR A 167 -11.42 -1.21 11.99
CA TYR A 167 -11.02 0.03 11.35
C TYR A 167 -11.35 0.04 9.87
N GLY A 168 -11.36 1.21 9.25
CA GLY A 168 -11.37 1.39 7.81
C GLY A 168 -10.02 1.86 7.30
N VAL A 169 -9.73 1.55 6.03
CA VAL A 169 -8.54 2.04 5.33
C VAL A 169 -8.99 2.91 4.16
N THR A 170 -8.45 4.12 4.09
CA THR A 170 -8.63 5.04 2.98
C THR A 170 -7.37 5.04 2.14
N PHE A 171 -7.53 5.00 0.81
CA PHE A 171 -6.42 5.02 -0.12
C PHE A 171 -6.71 5.89 -1.33
N ALA A 172 -5.67 6.53 -1.85
CA ALA A 172 -5.69 7.24 -3.10
C ALA A 172 -5.17 6.33 -4.23
N LEU A 173 -5.84 6.38 -5.37
CA LEU A 173 -5.41 5.75 -6.61
C LEU A 173 -5.14 6.83 -7.64
N THR A 174 -3.93 6.81 -8.20
CA THR A 174 -3.56 7.63 -9.35
C THR A 174 -3.41 6.74 -10.59
N ARG A 175 -4.15 7.07 -11.64
CA ARG A 175 -4.11 6.40 -12.95
C ARG A 175 -4.00 7.45 -14.04
N ASP A 176 -3.01 7.31 -14.91
CA ASP A 176 -2.83 8.20 -16.07
C ASP A 176 -2.83 9.70 -15.71
N GLY A 177 -2.27 10.04 -14.54
CA GLY A 177 -2.21 11.42 -14.03
C GLY A 177 -3.48 11.92 -13.33
N VAL A 178 -4.52 11.09 -13.19
CA VAL A 178 -5.76 11.42 -12.48
C VAL A 178 -5.83 10.67 -11.15
N SER A 179 -6.06 11.41 -10.06
CA SER A 179 -6.18 10.85 -8.71
C SER A 179 -7.64 10.74 -8.25
N SER A 180 -7.96 9.68 -7.53
CA SER A 180 -9.27 9.44 -6.90
C SER A 180 -9.09 8.74 -5.55
N GLU A 181 -9.94 9.05 -4.58
CA GLU A 181 -9.89 8.47 -3.23
C GLU A 181 -10.99 7.42 -3.03
N TYR A 182 -10.64 6.33 -2.36
CA TYR A 182 -11.52 5.19 -2.07
C TYR A 182 -11.33 4.78 -0.61
N PHE A 183 -12.34 4.12 -0.04
CA PHE A 183 -12.24 3.52 1.28
C PHE A 183 -12.89 2.14 1.29
N TYR A 184 -12.54 1.33 2.28
CA TYR A 184 -13.39 0.21 2.69
C TYR A 184 -13.34 0.09 4.20
N PHE A 185 -14.42 -0.45 4.76
CA PHE A 185 -14.52 -0.83 6.16
C PHE A 185 -14.11 -2.29 6.37
N ASP A 186 -13.87 -2.63 7.63
CA ASP A 186 -13.81 -3.99 8.16
C ASP A 186 -12.51 -4.81 8.10
N PRO A 187 -11.29 -4.24 7.95
CA PRO A 187 -10.13 -4.98 8.45
C PRO A 187 -10.18 -5.09 9.98
N PHE A 188 -9.92 -6.30 10.46
CA PHE A 188 -9.96 -6.62 11.88
C PHE A 188 -8.56 -7.01 12.35
N ILE A 189 -8.10 -6.40 13.45
CA ILE A 189 -6.95 -6.89 14.20
C ILE A 189 -7.39 -7.35 15.58
N ASN A 190 -6.77 -8.40 16.11
CA ASN A 190 -6.94 -8.83 17.49
C ASN A 190 -5.67 -8.50 18.27
N ILE A 191 -5.76 -7.56 19.20
CA ILE A 191 -4.62 -7.03 19.95
C ILE A 191 -4.41 -7.87 21.20
N ASN A 192 -3.15 -8.29 21.44
CA ASN A 192 -2.75 -9.24 22.49
C ASN A 192 -3.44 -10.60 22.34
N SER A 193 -3.49 -11.07 21.10
CA SER A 193 -3.97 -12.39 20.68
C SER A 193 -2.92 -13.48 20.81
#